data_AF-B6WWP1-F1
#
_entry.id   AF-B6WWP1-F1
#
_cell.length_a   1.000
_cell.length_b   1.000
_cell.length_c   1.000
_cell.angle_alpha   90.00
_cell.angle_beta   90.00
_cell.angle_gamma   90.00
#
_symmetry.space_group_name_H-M   'P 1'
#
loop_
_entity.id
_entity.type
_entity.pdbx_description
1 polymer ?
#
loop_
_entity_poly.entity_id
_entity_poly.type
_entity_poly.pdbx_seq_one_letter_code
_entity_poly.pdbx_strand_id
1 'polypeptide(L)'
;MKFFFYIFTQTPSKGERMDNRFGTTSGMVIQTVMENGQEFCLAIDERGLYLTSARYLDRNLADPHRYSGSRATTRARLLALDLDPVRLAEANAHRIPVYTDEAKKKINPIKASKRGLKG
;
A
#
# COMPACT_ATOMS: atom_id res chain seq x y z
N MET A 1 23.76 17.93 -2.31
CA MET A 1 22.41 18.09 -1.71
C MET A 1 22.32 17.08 -0.56
N LYS A 2 21.91 17.51 0.64
CA LYS A 2 21.79 16.61 1.81
C LYS A 2 20.43 15.92 1.75
N PHE A 3 20.41 14.65 1.38
CA PHE A 3 19.23 13.80 1.52
C PHE A 3 19.07 13.45 3.00
N PHE A 4 17.99 13.94 3.62
CA PHE A 4 17.64 13.56 4.98
C PHE A 4 16.83 12.27 4.91
N PHE A 5 17.41 11.17 5.38
CA PHE A 5 16.72 9.89 5.53
C PHE A 5 16.14 9.84 6.94
N TYR A 6 14.82 9.84 7.07
CA TYR A 6 14.16 9.55 8.34
C TYR A 6 13.73 8.07 8.32
N ILE A 7 14.40 7.23 9.10
CA ILE A 7 13.95 5.85 9.33
C ILE A 7 12.76 5.94 10.29
N PHE A 8 11.56 5.72 9.77
CA PHE A 8 10.37 5.56 10.61
C PHE A 8 10.45 4.20 11.30
N THR A 9 10.95 4.16 12.54
CA THR A 9 10.92 2.97 13.39
C THR A 9 9.50 2.78 13.90
N GLN A 10 8.65 2.10 13.12
CA GLN A 10 7.35 1.70 13.61
C GLN A 10 7.48 0.51 14.57
N THR A 11 7.36 0.80 15.86
CA THR A 11 6.98 -0.19 16.86
C THR A 11 5.62 -0.77 16.48
N PRO A 12 5.47 -2.10 16.32
CA PRO A 12 4.20 -2.69 15.95
C PRO A 12 3.23 -2.57 17.13
N SER A 13 2.36 -1.56 17.08
CA SER A 13 1.18 -1.48 17.95
C SER A 13 0.24 -2.62 17.58
N LYS A 14 0.18 -3.63 18.46
CA LYS A 14 -0.67 -4.81 18.38
C LYS A 14 -2.12 -4.41 18.68
N GLY A 15 -2.77 -3.71 17.76
CA GLY A 15 -4.17 -3.29 17.89
C GLY A 15 -4.54 -2.37 16.74
N GLU A 16 -5.54 -2.79 15.95
CA GLU A 16 -6.07 -2.09 14.78
C GLU A 16 -5.11 -1.99 13.57
N ARG A 17 -4.84 -3.13 12.93
CA ARG A 17 -4.68 -3.09 11.47
C ARG A 17 -6.02 -2.59 10.91
N MET A 18 -6.10 -1.30 10.57
CA MET A 18 -7.11 -0.88 9.60
C MET A 18 -6.87 -1.75 8.36
N ASP A 19 -7.76 -2.71 8.09
CA ASP A 19 -7.75 -3.55 6.89
C ASP A 19 -8.10 -2.69 5.67
N ASN A 20 -7.22 -1.74 5.39
CA ASN A 20 -7.36 -0.77 4.33
C ASN A 20 -6.83 -1.39 3.05
N ARG A 21 -7.68 -2.23 2.45
CA ARG A 21 -7.39 -2.91 1.19
C ARG A 21 -7.07 -1.93 0.06
N PHE A 22 -7.59 -0.70 0.13
CA PHE A 22 -7.52 0.30 -0.93
C PHE A 22 -6.46 1.39 -0.72
N GLY A 23 -6.20 1.80 0.51
CA GLY A 23 -5.19 2.83 0.80
C GLY A 23 -3.81 2.25 1.03
N THR A 24 -2.85 3.14 1.29
CA THR A 24 -1.52 2.76 1.76
C THR A 24 -1.53 2.83 3.27
N THR A 25 -1.09 1.75 3.91
CA THR A 25 -0.89 1.75 5.36
C THR A 25 0.56 2.00 5.69
N SER A 26 0.79 2.55 6.87
CA SER A 26 2.08 2.77 7.49
C SER A 26 3.03 1.57 7.41
N GLY A 27 2.49 0.35 7.59
CA GLY A 27 3.28 -0.88 7.49
C GLY A 27 3.89 -1.13 6.11
N MET A 28 3.28 -0.59 5.05
CA MET A 28 3.75 -0.70 3.66
C MET A 28 4.87 0.30 3.30
N VAL A 29 5.07 1.34 4.12
CA VAL A 29 6.00 2.43 3.83
C VAL A 29 7.42 2.03 4.21
N ILE A 30 8.34 2.07 3.25
CA ILE A 30 9.75 1.79 3.45
C ILE A 30 10.46 2.98 4.09
N GLN A 31 10.39 4.13 3.42
CA GLN A 31 11.09 5.37 3.77
C GLN A 31 10.42 6.58 3.13
N THR A 32 10.76 7.78 3.59
CA THR A 32 10.44 9.02 2.87
C THR A 32 11.59 9.41 1.93
N VAL A 33 11.25 10.01 0.79
CA VAL A 33 12.18 10.52 -0.22
C VAL A 33 11.78 11.94 -0.60
N MET A 34 12.77 12.80 -0.81
CA MET A 34 12.56 14.16 -1.29
C MET A 34 12.80 14.18 -2.80
N GLU A 35 11.76 14.46 -3.58
CA GLU A 35 11.83 14.61 -5.03
C GLU A 35 11.38 16.04 -5.40
N ASN A 36 12.25 16.81 -6.07
CA ASN A 36 11.95 18.18 -6.53
C ASN A 36 11.41 19.13 -5.44
N GLY A 37 11.86 18.98 -4.19
CA GLY A 37 11.40 19.78 -3.06
C GLY A 37 10.06 19.33 -2.45
N GLN A 38 9.50 18.22 -2.94
CA GLN A 38 8.29 17.61 -2.42
C GLN A 38 8.61 16.30 -1.71
N GLU A 39 7.99 16.10 -0.54
CA GLU A 39 8.16 14.88 0.25
C GLU A 39 7.22 13.79 -0.24
N PHE A 40 7.80 12.64 -0.59
CA PHE A 40 7.08 11.43 -0.96
C PHE A 40 7.44 10.29 -0.01
N CYS A 41 6.51 9.38 0.19
CA CYS A 41 6.68 8.15 0.94
C CYS A 41 6.86 7.01 -0.07
N LEU A 42 8.00 6.33 -0.03
CA LEU A 42 8.23 5.11 -0.77
C LEU A 42 7.53 3.96 -0.07
N ALA A 43 6.60 3.31 -0.76
CA ALA A 43 5.86 2.16 -0.25
C ALA A 43 5.97 0.96 -1.19
N ILE A 44 5.67 -0.22 -0.65
CA ILE A 44 5.66 -1.50 -1.38
C ILE A 44 4.32 -2.20 -1.26
N ASP A 45 3.87 -2.81 -2.37
CA ASP A 45 2.76 -3.75 -2.37
C ASP A 45 3.04 -4.94 -3.29
N GLU A 46 2.03 -5.80 -3.48
CA GLU A 46 2.10 -6.99 -4.34
C GLU A 46 2.47 -6.67 -5.81
N ARG A 47 2.21 -5.44 -6.27
CA ARG A 47 2.52 -4.97 -7.64
C ARG A 47 3.89 -4.31 -7.72
N GLY A 48 4.54 -4.05 -6.58
CA GLY A 48 5.89 -3.53 -6.47
C GLY A 48 5.98 -2.18 -5.75
N LEU A 49 7.07 -1.45 -6.01
CA LEU A 49 7.35 -0.16 -5.39
C LEU A 49 6.53 0.96 -6.03
N TYR A 50 6.09 1.91 -5.20
CA TYR A 50 5.40 3.13 -5.63
C TYR A 50 5.69 4.28 -4.67
N LEU A 51 5.60 5.51 -5.18
CA LEU A 51 5.72 6.74 -4.41
C LEU A 51 4.32 7.27 -4.11
N THR A 52 4.01 7.46 -2.83
CA THR A 52 2.77 8.08 -2.36
C THR A 52 3.06 9.34 -1.56
N SER A 53 2.03 10.09 -1.22
CA SER A 53 2.12 11.24 -0.33
C SER A 53 1.62 10.88 1.07
N ALA A 54 2.15 11.52 2.11
CA ALA A 54 1.68 11.33 3.49
C ALA A 54 0.16 11.55 3.68
N ARG A 55 -0.46 12.29 2.76
CA ARG A 55 -1.91 12.50 2.72
C ARG A 55 -2.73 11.20 2.59
N TYR A 56 -2.19 10.16 1.97
CA TYR A 56 -2.91 8.90 1.72
C TYR A 56 -2.55 7.79 2.72
N LEU A 57 -1.61 8.04 3.63
CA LEU A 57 -1.20 7.08 4.64
C LEU A 57 -2.24 6.93 5.75
N ASP A 58 -2.59 5.68 6.06
CA ASP A 58 -3.51 5.28 7.14
C ASP A 58 -4.89 5.94 7.07
N ARG A 59 -5.29 6.40 5.88
CA ARG A 59 -6.62 6.95 5.63
C ARG A 59 -7.45 5.94 4.88
N ASN A 60 -8.73 5.84 5.22
CA ASN A 60 -9.71 5.05 4.46
C ASN A 60 -10.05 5.71 3.11
N LEU A 61 -9.03 5.91 2.27
CA LEU A 61 -9.09 6.53 0.95
C LEU A 61 -8.25 5.69 0.01
N ALA A 62 -8.77 5.42 -1.19
CA ALA A 62 -7.99 4.75 -2.22
C ALA A 62 -6.82 5.63 -2.62
N ASP A 63 -5.60 5.09 -2.55
CA ASP A 63 -4.41 5.80 -2.99
C ASP A 63 -4.32 5.73 -4.53
N PRO A 64 -4.47 6.86 -5.25
CA PRO A 64 -4.33 6.86 -6.70
C PRO A 64 -2.94 6.40 -7.15
N HIS A 65 -1.89 6.65 -6.37
CA HIS A 65 -0.52 6.25 -6.69
C HIS A 65 -0.32 4.73 -6.57
N ARG A 66 -1.15 4.07 -5.77
CA ARG A 66 -1.21 2.61 -5.65
C ARG A 66 -1.95 1.94 -6.82
N TYR A 67 -2.81 2.65 -7.54
CA TYR A 67 -3.58 2.04 -8.64
C TYR A 67 -3.25 2.59 -10.03
N SER A 68 -2.70 3.79 -10.13
CA SER A 68 -2.50 4.47 -11.41
C SER A 68 -1.21 4.08 -12.15
N GLY A 69 -1.10 4.56 -13.40
CA GLY A 69 0.09 4.42 -14.24
C GLY A 69 1.34 5.14 -13.72
N SER A 70 1.26 5.90 -12.61
CA SER A 70 2.42 6.55 -11.98
C SER A 70 3.51 5.56 -11.51
N ARG A 71 3.19 4.26 -11.43
CA ARG A 71 4.18 3.22 -11.15
C ARG A 71 5.23 3.05 -12.24
N ALA A 72 4.88 3.28 -13.50
CA ALA A 72 5.81 3.09 -14.61
C ALA A 72 7.04 4.00 -14.49
N THR A 73 6.85 5.21 -13.99
CA THR A 73 7.92 6.20 -13.80
C THR A 73 8.63 6.05 -12.46
N THR A 74 8.08 5.29 -11.50
CA THR A 74 8.68 5.12 -10.17
C THR A 74 10.06 4.50 -10.23
N ARG A 75 10.28 3.49 -11.08
CA ARG A 75 11.61 2.87 -11.24
C ARG A 75 12.66 3.88 -11.71
N ALA A 76 12.33 4.70 -12.71
CA ALA A 76 13.22 5.73 -13.22
C ALA A 76 13.53 6.80 -12.15
N ARG A 77 12.52 7.17 -11.36
CA ARG A 77 12.68 8.11 -10.24
C ARG A 77 13.58 7.58 -9.13
N LEU A 78 13.42 6.31 -8.75
CA LEU A 78 14.28 5.66 -7.75
C LEU A 78 15.73 5.59 -8.23
N LEU A 79 15.95 5.22 -9.49
CA LEU A 79 17.29 5.21 -10.08
C LEU A 79 17.92 6.62 -10.11
N ALA A 80 17.14 7.67 -10.37
CA ALA A 80 17.61 9.06 -10.31
C ALA A 80 17.97 9.53 -8.88
N LEU A 81 17.47 8.84 -7.85
CA LEU A 81 17.78 9.06 -6.44
C LEU A 81 18.89 8.13 -5.93
N ASP A 82 19.60 7.43 -6.83
CA ASP A 82 20.61 6.41 -6.52
C ASP A 82 20.06 5.24 -5.66
N LEU A 83 18.77 4.95 -5.76
CA LEU A 83 18.10 3.84 -5.07
C LEU A 83 17.87 2.68 -6.04
N ASP A 84 18.31 1.48 -5.65
CA ASP A 84 18.08 0.26 -6.43
C ASP A 84 16.67 -0.29 -6.15
N PRO A 85 15.74 -0.23 -7.14
CA PRO A 85 14.37 -0.67 -6.95
C PRO A 85 14.24 -2.19 -6.74
N VAL A 86 15.17 -2.99 -7.27
CA VAL A 86 15.10 -4.46 -7.15
C VAL A 86 15.48 -4.87 -5.74
N ARG A 87 16.65 -4.39 -5.27
CA ARG A 87 17.10 -4.66 -3.89
C ARG A 87 16.13 -4.14 -2.84
N LEU A 88 15.55 -2.95 -3.05
CA LEU A 88 14.56 -2.40 -2.13
C LEU A 88 13.30 -3.27 -2.06
N ALA A 89 12.85 -3.79 -3.19
CA ALA A 89 11.70 -4.68 -3.23
C ALA A 89 11.97 -6.00 -2.51
N GLU A 90 13.13 -6.62 -2.76
CA GLU A 90 13.53 -7.88 -2.12
C GLU A 90 13.70 -7.74 -0.61
N ALA A 91 14.41 -6.69 -0.17
CA ALA A 91 14.65 -6.44 1.26
C ALA A 91 13.36 -6.14 2.03
N ASN A 92 12.35 -5.54 1.37
CA ASN A 92 11.10 -5.12 2.01
C ASN A 92 9.89 -5.99 1.63
N ALA A 93 10.10 -7.15 1.00
CA ALA A 93 9.02 -8.06 0.60
C ALA A 93 8.13 -8.49 1.79
N HIS A 94 8.70 -8.56 2.99
CA HIS A 94 8.01 -8.86 4.24
C HIS A 94 6.95 -7.80 4.64
N ARG A 95 6.98 -6.61 4.04
CA ARG A 95 6.05 -5.49 4.30
C ARG A 95 4.83 -5.50 3.39
N ILE A 96 4.82 -6.37 2.37
CA ILE A 96 3.70 -6.51 1.46
C ILE A 96 2.51 -7.09 2.24
N PRO A 97 1.36 -6.38 2.28
CA PRO A 97 0.20 -6.86 3.01
C PRO A 97 -0.37 -8.08 2.30
N VAL A 98 -0.39 -9.21 3.00
CA VAL A 98 -1.09 -10.42 2.56
C VAL A 98 -2.53 -10.30 3.03
N TYR A 99 -3.43 -9.93 2.12
CA TYR A 99 -4.86 -9.99 2.38
C TYR A 99 -5.31 -11.43 2.16
N THR A 100 -5.45 -12.20 3.24
CA THR A 100 -6.12 -13.51 3.15
C THR A 100 -7.60 -13.26 2.88
N ASP A 101 -8.10 -13.68 1.72
CA ASP A 101 -9.52 -13.67 1.31
C ASP A 101 -10.40 -14.62 2.14
N GLU A 102 -10.21 -14.68 3.47
CA GLU A 102 -10.99 -15.53 4.37
C GLU A 102 -12.36 -14.94 4.73
N ALA A 103 -12.78 -13.87 4.07
CA ALA A 103 -14.19 -13.48 4.04
C ALA A 103 -14.88 -14.05 2.79
N LYS A 104 -14.76 -15.37 2.57
CA LYS A 104 -15.80 -16.12 1.82
C LYS A 104 -17.11 -15.86 2.57
N LYS A 105 -17.84 -14.82 2.16
CA LYS A 105 -19.22 -14.59 2.56
C LYS A 105 -19.95 -15.90 2.28
N LYS A 106 -20.25 -16.66 3.33
CA LYS A 106 -21.28 -17.69 3.31
C LYS A 106 -22.58 -16.98 2.93
N ILE A 107 -22.86 -16.93 1.63
CA ILE A 107 -24.18 -16.54 1.15
C ILE A 107 -25.10 -17.67 1.63
N ASN A 108 -25.90 -17.40 2.67
CA ASN A 108 -26.82 -18.38 3.21
C ASN A 108 -27.86 -18.70 2.13
N PRO A 109 -27.91 -19.93 1.58
CA PRO A 109 -28.80 -20.27 0.47
C PRO A 109 -30.29 -20.13 0.81
N ILE A 110 -30.64 -20.06 2.10
CA ILE A 110 -32.03 -19.90 2.58
C ILE A 110 -32.63 -18.52 2.19
N LYS A 111 -31.82 -17.46 2.03
CA LYS A 111 -32.34 -16.13 1.64
C LYS A 111 -32.66 -15.99 0.15
N ALA A 112 -32.23 -16.92 -0.70
CA ALA A 112 -32.51 -16.88 -2.15
C ALA A 112 -33.82 -17.57 -2.53
N SER A 113 -34.33 -18.49 -1.70
CA SER A 113 -35.48 -19.35 -2.06
C SER A 113 -36.86 -18.66 -1.91
N LYS A 114 -36.97 -17.53 -1.19
CA LYS A 114 -38.29 -16.92 -0.88
C LYS A 114 -38.90 -16.07 -2.01
N ARG A 115 -38.21 -15.85 -3.13
CA ARG A 115 -38.74 -15.06 -4.27
C ARG A 115 -39.50 -15.86 -5.33
N GLY A 116 -39.57 -17.19 -5.21
CA GLY A 116 -40.29 -18.04 -6.18
C GLY A 116 -41.74 -18.38 -5.82
N LEU A 117 -42.27 -17.89 -4.70
CA LEU A 117 -43.62 -18.24 -4.21
C LEU A 117 -44.48 -16.99 -4.00
N LYS A 118 -44.87 -16.38 -5.12
CA LYS A 118 -46.15 -15.69 -5.34
C LYS A 118 -46.48 -16.02 -6.79
N GLY A 119 -47.43 -16.91 -7.11
CA GLY A 119 -48.81 -16.87 -6.64
C GLY A 119 -49.49 -15.77 -7.45
#